data_AF-A0AAD1RH07-F1
#
_entry.id   AF-A0AAD1RH07-F1
#
_cell.length_a   1.000
_cell.length_b   1.000
_cell.length_c   1.000
_cell.angle_alpha   90.00
_cell.angle_beta   90.00
_cell.angle_gamma   90.00
#
_symmetry.space_group_name_H-M   'P 1'
#
loop_
_entity.id
_entity.type
_entity.pdbx_description
1 polymer ?
#
loop_
_entity_poly.entity_id
_entity_poly.type
_entity_poly.pdbx_seq_one_letter_code
_entity_poly.pdbx_strand_id
1 'polypeptide(L)'
;MQKEGLSPNHLKKAKLMFFYTRYPSSNMLKTYFSDVKAAGPCVIRTPEMFVVTPLHSTVKWGYKKMASNDCHPKKEFNRCITSQLIKWFSNFREFYYIQMEKYARQAINDGVTSTEELCITRDCELYRALNMHYNKANDFEQVPERFLEVAQITLREFFNAIIAGKDVDPSWKKAIYKVICKLDSEVPEIFRSPNCLQELLHE
;
A
#
# COMPACT_ATOMS: atom_id res chain seq x y z
N MET A 1 -12.38 -12.02 23.73
CA MET A 1 -13.02 -11.29 22.61
C MET A 1 -11.94 -10.95 21.59
N GLN A 2 -11.89 -11.66 20.46
CA GLN A 2 -10.93 -11.40 19.38
C GLN A 2 -11.24 -10.07 18.71
N LYS A 3 -10.23 -9.21 18.56
CA LYS A 3 -10.31 -8.01 17.71
C LYS A 3 -10.23 -8.47 16.24
N GLU A 4 -11.37 -8.71 15.60
CA GLU A 4 -11.39 -8.98 14.16
C GLU A 4 -11.06 -7.70 13.40
N GLY A 5 -9.98 -7.75 12.62
CA GLY A 5 -9.38 -6.65 11.85
C GLY A 5 -8.13 -7.15 11.12
N LEU A 6 -7.48 -6.28 10.36
CA LEU A 6 -6.25 -6.65 9.65
C LEU A 6 -5.11 -7.00 10.63
N SER A 7 -4.70 -8.27 10.60
CA SER A 7 -3.56 -8.81 11.36
C SER A 7 -2.18 -8.48 10.74
N PRO A 8 -1.07 -8.68 11.48
CA PRO A 8 0.29 -8.58 10.95
C PRO A 8 0.58 -9.49 9.76
N ASN A 9 -0.05 -10.68 9.70
CA ASN A 9 0.10 -11.59 8.56
C ASN A 9 -0.50 -11.01 7.28
N HIS A 10 -1.63 -10.29 7.37
CA HIS A 10 -2.16 -9.58 6.20
C HIS A 10 -1.24 -8.47 5.73
N LEU A 11 -0.59 -7.74 6.65
CA LEU A 11 0.39 -6.72 6.29
C LEU A 11 1.59 -7.34 5.58
N LYS A 12 2.09 -8.45 6.10
CA LYS A 12 3.19 -9.24 5.51
C LYS A 12 2.82 -9.70 4.09
N LYS A 13 1.66 -10.34 3.94
CA LYS A 13 1.09 -10.73 2.65
C LYS A 13 0.97 -9.55 1.67
N ALA A 14 0.45 -8.41 2.11
CA ALA A 14 0.31 -7.22 1.29
C ALA A 14 1.67 -6.67 0.81
N LYS A 15 2.70 -6.71 1.67
CA LYS A 15 4.07 -6.34 1.29
C LYS A 15 4.64 -7.28 0.24
N LEU A 16 4.43 -8.58 0.38
CA LEU A 16 4.87 -9.57 -0.62
C LEU A 16 4.13 -9.39 -1.96
N MET A 17 2.82 -9.09 -1.93
CA MET A 17 2.07 -8.75 -3.14
C MET A 17 2.61 -7.51 -3.86
N PHE A 18 3.28 -6.59 -3.16
CA PHE A 18 3.85 -5.37 -3.75
C PHE A 18 4.92 -5.66 -4.82
N PHE A 19 5.57 -6.82 -4.76
CA PHE A 19 6.51 -7.25 -5.81
C PHE A 19 5.81 -7.43 -7.17
N TYR A 20 4.52 -7.77 -7.17
CA TYR A 20 3.74 -8.02 -8.39
C TYR A 20 2.89 -6.81 -8.80
N THR A 21 2.24 -6.16 -7.83
CA THR A 21 1.33 -5.03 -8.08
C THR A 21 1.58 -3.86 -7.13
N ARG A 22 1.76 -2.66 -7.69
CA ARG A 22 1.91 -1.41 -6.93
C ARG A 22 0.60 -0.67 -6.81
N TYR A 23 -0.35 -0.88 -7.73
CA TYR A 23 -1.65 -0.23 -7.82
C TYR A 23 -2.81 -1.23 -7.83
N PRO A 24 -2.95 -2.10 -6.81
CA PRO A 24 -4.04 -3.06 -6.78
C PRO A 24 -5.39 -2.36 -6.70
N SER A 25 -6.36 -2.84 -7.47
CA SER A 25 -7.73 -2.35 -7.41
C SER A 25 -8.43 -2.81 -6.14
N SER A 26 -9.49 -2.09 -5.72
CA SER A 26 -10.35 -2.52 -4.61
C SER A 26 -10.92 -3.92 -4.80
N ASN A 27 -11.19 -4.34 -6.04
CA ASN A 27 -11.70 -5.68 -6.35
C ASN A 27 -10.61 -6.73 -6.15
N MET A 28 -9.40 -6.48 -6.64
CA MET A 28 -8.24 -7.34 -6.43
C MET A 28 -8.00 -7.54 -4.93
N LEU A 29 -7.95 -6.46 -4.14
CA LEU A 29 -7.76 -6.54 -2.69
C LEU A 29 -8.83 -7.40 -2.02
N LYS A 30 -10.10 -7.28 -2.40
CA LYS A 30 -11.18 -8.13 -1.84
C LYS A 30 -11.02 -9.61 -2.19
N THR A 31 -10.51 -9.91 -3.39
CA THR A 31 -10.27 -11.29 -3.82
C THR A 31 -9.12 -11.93 -3.05
N TYR A 32 -7.99 -11.22 -2.91
CA TYR A 32 -6.78 -11.74 -2.28
C TYR A 32 -6.78 -11.68 -0.73
N PHE A 33 -7.71 -10.92 -0.13
CA PHE A 33 -7.92 -10.81 1.31
C PHE A 33 -9.36 -11.20 1.71
N SER A 34 -9.84 -12.32 1.14
CA SER A 34 -11.22 -12.81 1.36
C SER A 34 -11.46 -13.34 2.78
N ASP A 35 -10.39 -13.67 3.50
CA ASP A 35 -10.37 -14.17 4.88
C ASP A 35 -10.58 -13.07 5.93
N VAL A 36 -10.49 -11.79 5.55
CA VAL A 36 -10.72 -10.66 6.45
C VAL A 36 -12.23 -10.51 6.69
N LYS A 37 -12.72 -11.10 7.78
CA LYS A 37 -14.14 -11.03 8.16
C LYS A 37 -14.54 -9.66 8.68
N ALA A 38 -15.78 -9.29 8.39
CA ALA A 38 -16.43 -8.13 8.99
C ALA A 38 -17.01 -8.47 10.36
N ALA A 39 -16.38 -8.00 11.44
CA ALA A 39 -16.94 -8.09 12.77
C ALA A 39 -18.09 -7.10 12.95
N GLY A 40 -19.31 -7.66 13.05
CA GLY A 40 -20.42 -7.07 13.80
C GLY A 40 -20.92 -5.67 13.39
N PRO A 41 -22.00 -5.19 14.02
CA PRO A 41 -22.57 -3.88 13.70
C PRO A 41 -21.62 -2.74 14.11
N CYS A 42 -21.28 -1.91 13.13
CA CYS A 42 -20.64 -0.63 13.36
C CYS A 42 -21.62 0.26 14.15
N VAL A 43 -21.31 0.57 15.40
CA VAL A 43 -22.07 1.59 16.14
C VAL A 43 -21.57 2.95 15.69
N ILE A 44 -22.20 3.51 14.65
CA ILE A 44 -22.00 4.91 14.30
C ILE A 44 -22.57 5.74 15.47
N ARG A 45 -21.71 6.50 16.17
CA ARG A 45 -22.13 7.53 17.12
C ARG A 45 -22.08 8.87 16.39
N THR A 46 -23.21 9.35 15.91
CA THR A 46 -23.34 10.73 15.45
C THR A 46 -23.55 11.65 16.65
N PRO A 47 -22.84 12.79 16.76
CA PRO A 47 -23.20 13.83 17.71
C PRO A 47 -24.53 14.46 17.28
N GLU A 48 -25.53 14.50 18.16
CA GLU A 48 -26.75 15.27 17.95
C GLU A 48 -26.89 16.31 19.06
N MET A 49 -27.20 17.54 18.67
CA MET A 49 -27.49 18.64 19.58
C MET A 49 -28.95 18.53 20.01
N PHE A 50 -29.22 18.32 21.30
CA PHE A 50 -30.57 18.42 21.84
C PHE A 50 -30.78 19.81 22.43
N VAL A 51 -31.81 20.52 21.96
CA VAL A 51 -32.28 21.75 22.58
C VAL A 51 -33.15 21.35 23.78
N VAL A 52 -32.71 21.64 24.99
CA VAL A 52 -33.53 21.46 26.20
C VAL A 52 -34.29 22.77 26.44
N THR A 53 -35.59 22.64 26.73
CA THR A 53 -36.59 23.69 26.96
C THR A 53 -36.17 24.81 27.95
N PRO A 54 -36.87 25.97 27.96
CA PRO A 54 -36.26 27.27 28.20
C PRO A 54 -36.27 27.68 29.68
N LEU A 55 -35.43 27.06 30.52
CA LEU A 55 -35.18 27.68 31.83
C LEU A 55 -33.74 27.64 32.36
N HIS A 56 -32.78 26.95 31.74
CA HIS A 56 -31.36 27.17 32.06
C HIS A 56 -30.46 26.98 30.85
N SER A 57 -29.61 27.98 30.59
CA SER A 57 -28.66 28.08 29.48
C SER A 57 -27.43 27.18 29.68
N THR A 58 -27.63 25.86 29.66
CA THR A 58 -26.51 24.90 29.65
C THR A 58 -26.64 23.94 28.48
N VAL A 59 -25.72 24.04 27.51
CA VAL A 59 -25.59 23.09 26.41
C VAL A 59 -25.06 21.76 26.96
N LYS A 60 -25.83 20.68 26.87
CA LYS A 60 -25.38 19.32 27.19
C LYS A 60 -25.15 18.52 25.92
N TRP A 61 -23.97 17.90 25.82
CA TRP A 61 -23.67 16.90 24.80
C TRP A 61 -24.18 15.53 25.24
N GLY A 62 -24.89 14.82 24.36
CA GLY A 62 -25.35 13.45 24.59
C GLY A 62 -25.14 12.58 23.36
N TYR A 63 -24.96 11.27 23.56
CA TYR A 63 -24.85 10.28 22.49
C TYR A 63 -26.12 9.45 22.46
N LYS A 64 -26.90 9.51 21.37
CA LYS A 64 -28.07 8.64 21.17
C LYS A 64 -27.65 7.40 20.39
N LYS A 65 -27.96 6.21 20.90
CA LYS A 65 -27.86 4.95 20.14
C LYS A 65 -29.03 4.94 19.13
N MET A 66 -28.76 5.25 17.86
CA MET A 66 -29.69 4.93 16.79
C MET A 66 -29.34 3.56 16.23
N ALA A 67 -30.22 2.58 16.45
CA ALA A 67 -30.24 1.40 15.60
C ALA A 67 -30.85 1.82 14.26
N SER A 68 -30.02 2.28 13.33
CA SER A 68 -30.45 2.42 11.94
C SER A 68 -30.65 1.01 11.38
N ASN A 69 -31.91 0.63 11.15
CA ASN A 69 -32.27 -0.64 10.52
C ASN A 69 -31.94 -0.70 9.02
N ASP A 70 -31.29 0.34 8.46
CA ASP A 70 -31.03 0.44 7.01
C ASP A 70 -29.57 0.70 6.64
N CYS A 71 -28.63 0.40 7.55
CA CYS A 71 -27.21 0.30 7.19
C CYS A 71 -26.77 -1.15 7.37
N HIS A 72 -26.55 -1.86 6.26
CA HIS A 72 -25.96 -3.20 6.29
C HIS A 72 -24.54 -3.12 6.91
N PRO A 73 -24.34 -3.63 8.14
CA PRO A 73 -23.06 -3.47 8.85
C PRO A 73 -21.88 -4.15 8.14
N LYS A 74 -22.15 -5.16 7.32
CA LYS A 74 -21.15 -5.81 6.45
C LYS A 74 -20.52 -4.84 5.44
N LYS A 75 -21.27 -3.88 4.91
CA LYS A 75 -20.83 -3.02 3.80
C LYS A 75 -19.84 -1.94 4.27
N GLU A 76 -20.05 -1.39 5.47
CA GLU A 76 -19.21 -0.33 6.03
C GLU A 76 -17.90 -0.85 6.63
N PHE A 77 -17.91 -2.00 7.31
CA PHE A 77 -16.68 -2.58 7.86
C PHE A 77 -15.75 -3.10 6.75
N ASN A 78 -16.31 -3.68 5.68
CA ASN A 78 -15.56 -4.02 4.47
C ASN A 78 -14.97 -2.77 3.79
N ARG A 79 -15.68 -1.62 3.82
CA ARG A 79 -15.15 -0.33 3.36
C ARG A 79 -13.95 0.11 4.20
N CYS A 80 -14.01 0.01 5.54
CA CYS A 80 -12.90 0.39 6.43
C CYS A 80 -11.65 -0.48 6.19
N ILE A 81 -11.81 -1.80 6.07
CA ILE A 81 -10.71 -2.72 5.74
C ILE A 81 -10.10 -2.42 4.38
N THR A 82 -10.94 -2.28 3.34
CA THR A 82 -10.47 -1.99 1.98
C THR A 82 -9.70 -0.67 1.94
N SER A 83 -10.20 0.37 2.62
CA SER A 83 -9.50 1.65 2.77
C SER A 83 -8.15 1.50 3.48
N GLN A 84 -8.08 0.66 4.52
CA GLN A 84 -6.83 0.41 5.24
C GLN A 84 -5.80 -0.35 4.39
N LEU A 85 -6.23 -1.32 3.58
CA LEU A 85 -5.38 -1.99 2.59
C LEU A 85 -4.89 -0.99 1.53
N ILE A 86 -5.77 -0.16 0.98
CA ILE A 86 -5.39 0.90 0.02
C ILE A 86 -4.36 1.85 0.66
N LYS A 87 -4.54 2.23 1.92
CA LYS A 87 -3.59 3.05 2.66
C LYS A 87 -2.22 2.37 2.80
N TRP A 88 -2.18 1.06 3.06
CA TRP A 88 -0.91 0.33 3.08
C TRP A 88 -0.19 0.39 1.74
N PHE A 89 -0.88 0.12 0.63
CA PHE A 89 -0.27 0.22 -0.70
C PHE A 89 0.19 1.65 -1.04
N SER A 90 -0.52 2.68 -0.57
CA SER A 90 -0.05 4.07 -0.68
C SER A 90 1.25 4.30 0.08
N ASN A 91 1.34 3.84 1.34
CA ASN A 91 2.57 3.94 2.13
C ASN A 91 3.73 3.13 1.51
N PHE A 92 3.43 1.96 0.94
CA PHE A 92 4.41 1.14 0.25
C PHE A 92 4.98 1.85 -0.97
N ARG A 93 4.13 2.47 -1.79
CA ARG A 93 4.56 3.29 -2.93
C ARG A 93 5.36 4.51 -2.49
N GLU A 94 4.98 5.16 -1.39
CA GLU A 94 5.73 6.30 -0.87
C GLU A 94 7.17 5.91 -0.51
N PHE A 95 7.34 4.83 0.28
CA PHE A 95 8.68 4.30 0.58
C PHE A 95 9.45 3.95 -0.69
N TYR A 96 8.82 3.25 -1.63
CA TYR A 96 9.41 2.87 -2.92
C TYR A 96 9.93 4.09 -3.68
N TYR A 97 9.09 5.11 -3.86
CA TYR A 97 9.47 6.32 -4.59
C TYR A 97 10.51 7.17 -3.87
N ILE A 98 10.51 7.19 -2.54
CA ILE A 98 11.59 7.82 -1.77
C ILE A 98 12.92 7.12 -2.06
N GLN A 99 12.95 5.78 -2.09
CA GLN A 99 14.19 5.06 -2.43
C GLN A 99 14.60 5.35 -3.88
N MET A 100 13.69 5.28 -4.83
CA MET A 100 14.00 5.54 -6.24
C MET A 100 14.58 6.94 -6.46
N GLU A 101 13.98 7.95 -5.86
CA GLU A 101 14.51 9.32 -5.92
C GLU A 101 15.88 9.44 -5.24
N LYS A 102 16.02 8.88 -4.03
CA LYS A 102 17.29 8.92 -3.28
C LYS A 102 18.44 8.35 -4.11
N TYR A 103 18.26 7.17 -4.68
CA TYR A 103 19.31 6.50 -5.46
C TYR A 103 19.53 7.15 -6.83
N ALA A 104 18.49 7.71 -7.46
CA ALA A 104 18.66 8.51 -8.68
C ALA A 104 19.51 9.76 -8.43
N ARG A 105 19.22 10.51 -7.36
CA ARG A 105 20.03 11.69 -6.97
C ARG A 105 21.45 11.30 -6.60
N GLN A 106 21.61 10.18 -5.89
CA GLN A 106 22.94 9.67 -5.54
C GLN A 106 23.76 9.36 -6.79
N ALA A 107 23.20 8.66 -7.77
CA ALA A 107 23.89 8.35 -9.02
C ALA A 107 24.33 9.62 -9.78
N ILE A 108 23.49 10.66 -9.80
CA ILE A 108 23.83 11.95 -10.40
C ILE A 108 25.02 12.60 -9.66
N ASN A 109 25.00 12.58 -8.32
CA ASN A 109 26.09 13.12 -7.50
C ASN A 109 27.39 12.34 -7.67
N ASP A 110 27.30 11.03 -7.93
CA ASP A 110 28.44 10.16 -8.19
C ASP A 110 28.97 10.29 -9.64
N GLY A 111 28.35 11.14 -10.47
CA GLY A 111 28.81 11.46 -11.82
C GLY A 111 28.29 10.51 -12.91
N VAL A 112 27.28 9.68 -12.62
CA VAL A 112 26.62 8.86 -13.64
C VAL A 112 25.94 9.77 -14.66
N THR A 113 26.23 9.54 -15.95
CA THR A 113 25.70 10.38 -17.04
C THR A 113 24.69 9.66 -17.91
N SER A 114 24.66 8.32 -17.87
CA SER A 114 23.85 7.51 -18.76
C SER A 114 22.92 6.54 -18.01
N THR A 115 21.71 6.32 -18.53
CA THR A 115 20.73 5.41 -17.90
C THR A 115 21.09 3.93 -18.00
N GLU A 116 21.96 3.57 -18.94
CA GLU A 116 22.44 2.21 -19.17
C GLU A 116 23.31 1.74 -18.02
N GLU A 117 24.01 2.66 -17.35
CA GLU A 117 24.81 2.40 -16.15
C GLU A 117 23.93 2.11 -14.93
N LEU A 118 22.67 2.56 -14.95
CA LEU A 118 21.69 2.27 -13.90
C LEU A 118 21.10 0.88 -14.11
N CYS A 119 21.66 -0.08 -13.38
CA CYS A 119 21.17 -1.44 -13.28
C CYS A 119 20.77 -1.78 -11.83
N ILE A 120 19.69 -2.55 -11.67
CA ILE A 120 19.30 -3.08 -10.36
C ILE A 120 19.60 -4.57 -10.35
N THR A 121 20.69 -4.91 -9.68
CA THR A 121 21.13 -6.28 -9.41
C THR A 121 20.78 -6.68 -7.96
N ARG A 122 20.82 -7.98 -7.66
CA ARG A 122 20.46 -8.49 -6.32
C ARG A 122 21.51 -8.18 -5.24
N ASP A 123 22.68 -7.70 -5.62
CA ASP A 123 23.77 -7.29 -4.75
C ASP A 123 23.79 -5.77 -4.50
N CYS A 124 22.99 -4.98 -5.23
CA CYS A 124 23.00 -3.53 -5.06
C CYS A 124 22.25 -3.07 -3.80
N GLU A 125 22.66 -1.91 -3.27
CA GLU A 125 22.11 -1.34 -2.04
C GLU A 125 20.62 -1.00 -2.16
N LEU A 126 20.17 -0.55 -3.34
CA LEU A 126 18.76 -0.28 -3.58
C LEU A 126 17.93 -1.57 -3.44
N TYR A 127 18.36 -2.69 -4.02
CA TYR A 127 17.68 -3.97 -3.86
C TYR A 127 17.62 -4.38 -2.38
N ARG A 128 18.73 -4.28 -1.65
CA ARG A 128 18.78 -4.61 -0.22
C ARG A 128 17.78 -3.78 0.58
N ALA A 129 17.70 -2.49 0.33
CA ALA A 129 16.75 -1.59 0.99
C ALA A 129 15.28 -1.98 0.71
N LEU A 130 14.95 -2.29 -0.54
CA LEU A 130 13.60 -2.72 -0.92
C LEU A 130 13.26 -4.09 -0.34
N ASN A 131 14.17 -5.07 -0.47
CA ASN A 131 13.96 -6.43 0.04
C ASN A 131 13.78 -6.43 1.56
N MET A 132 14.61 -5.70 2.30
CA MET A 132 14.48 -5.56 3.76
C MET A 132 13.13 -4.93 4.17
N HIS A 133 12.58 -4.03 3.35
CA HIS A 133 11.31 -3.40 3.65
C HIS A 133 10.11 -4.30 3.36
N TYR A 134 10.08 -4.96 2.20
CA TYR A 134 8.92 -5.73 1.73
C TYR A 134 8.98 -7.21 2.13
N ASN A 135 10.17 -7.79 2.23
CA ASN A 135 10.44 -9.21 2.47
C ASN A 135 11.29 -9.40 3.74
N LYS A 136 10.87 -8.78 4.87
CA LYS A 136 11.68 -8.68 6.09
C LYS A 136 12.15 -10.03 6.66
N ALA A 137 11.36 -11.10 6.50
CA ALA A 137 11.73 -12.43 6.97
C ALA A 137 12.30 -13.33 5.86
N ASN A 138 12.58 -12.76 4.67
CA ASN A 138 13.00 -13.50 3.47
C ASN A 138 12.07 -14.67 3.15
N ASP A 139 10.76 -14.47 3.30
CA ASP A 139 9.75 -15.49 2.98
C ASP A 139 9.66 -15.76 1.49
N PHE A 140 10.10 -14.81 0.67
CA PHE A 140 10.54 -15.13 -0.68
C PHE A 140 12.03 -15.42 -0.64
N GLU A 141 12.43 -16.67 -0.89
CA GLU A 141 13.83 -17.02 -1.13
C GLU A 141 14.38 -16.22 -2.33
N GLN A 142 13.54 -16.01 -3.35
CA GLN A 142 13.89 -15.21 -4.52
C GLN A 142 12.80 -14.20 -4.89
N VAL A 143 13.14 -12.91 -4.84
CA VAL A 143 12.27 -11.84 -5.38
C VAL A 143 12.14 -12.00 -6.90
N PRO A 144 10.92 -11.90 -7.47
CA PRO A 144 10.69 -12.05 -8.91
C PRO A 144 11.55 -11.11 -9.75
N GLU A 145 12.13 -11.63 -10.83
CA GLU A 145 12.94 -10.83 -11.77
C GLU A 145 12.16 -9.65 -12.34
N ARG A 146 10.88 -9.86 -12.64
CA ARG A 146 9.97 -8.82 -13.10
C ARG A 146 9.91 -7.60 -12.16
N PHE A 147 10.03 -7.80 -10.85
CA PHE A 147 10.07 -6.67 -9.92
C PHE A 147 11.35 -5.85 -10.11
N LEU A 148 12.49 -6.50 -10.33
CA LEU A 148 13.77 -5.82 -10.57
C LEU A 148 13.75 -5.04 -11.88
N GLU A 149 13.15 -5.60 -12.94
CA GLU A 149 12.94 -4.90 -14.21
C GLU A 149 12.13 -3.61 -14.00
N VAL A 150 11.01 -3.69 -13.28
CA VAL A 150 10.17 -2.52 -13.00
C VAL A 150 10.89 -1.51 -12.12
N ALA A 151 11.65 -1.98 -11.13
CA ALA A 151 12.47 -1.13 -10.28
C ALA A 151 13.53 -0.38 -11.09
N GLN A 152 14.17 -1.05 -12.05
CA GLN A 152 15.17 -0.45 -12.91
C GLN A 152 14.55 0.59 -13.84
N ILE A 153 13.42 0.28 -14.47
CA ILE A 153 12.67 1.24 -15.28
C ILE A 153 12.29 2.46 -14.42
N THR A 154 11.79 2.22 -13.20
CA THR A 154 11.43 3.30 -12.28
C THR A 154 12.63 4.20 -11.98
N LEU A 155 13.77 3.61 -11.60
CA LEU A 155 14.98 4.35 -11.27
C LEU A 155 15.43 5.23 -12.44
N ARG A 156 15.40 4.69 -13.66
CA ARG A 156 15.75 5.42 -14.89
C ARG A 156 14.79 6.58 -15.17
N GLU A 157 13.49 6.39 -14.96
CA GLU A 157 12.51 7.48 -15.11
C GLU A 157 12.74 8.62 -14.11
N PHE A 158 13.05 8.28 -12.85
CA PHE A 158 13.42 9.28 -11.83
C PHE A 158 14.71 10.00 -12.20
N PHE A 159 15.75 9.27 -12.58
CA PHE A 159 17.04 9.82 -13.00
C PHE A 159 16.90 10.77 -14.19
N ASN A 160 16.19 10.34 -15.25
CA ASN A 160 15.95 11.15 -16.44
C ASN A 160 15.21 12.45 -16.13
N ALA A 161 14.22 12.39 -15.24
CA ALA A 161 13.49 13.58 -14.83
C ALA A 161 14.38 14.57 -14.06
N ILE A 162 15.22 14.07 -13.15
CA ILE A 162 16.09 14.91 -12.31
C ILE A 162 17.24 15.50 -13.13
N ILE A 163 17.92 14.72 -13.99
CA ILE A 163 18.96 15.25 -14.89
C ILE A 163 18.40 16.33 -15.81
N ALA A 164 17.17 16.15 -16.31
CA ALA A 164 16.50 17.15 -17.14
C ALA A 164 15.97 18.35 -16.35
N GLY A 165 16.20 18.43 -15.03
CA GLY A 165 15.74 19.51 -14.16
C GLY A 165 14.22 19.60 -14.03
N LYS A 166 13.48 18.53 -14.33
CA LYS A 166 12.00 18.51 -14.26
C LYS A 166 11.48 18.42 -12.83
N ASP A 167 12.32 18.01 -11.89
CA ASP A 167 11.96 17.79 -10.48
C ASP A 167 11.63 19.07 -9.70
N VAL A 168 11.86 20.23 -10.29
CA VAL A 168 11.40 21.54 -9.78
C VAL A 168 9.88 21.73 -9.89
N ASP A 169 9.22 21.07 -10.84
CA ASP A 169 7.77 21.16 -11.04
C ASP A 169 7.06 20.27 -10.00
N PRO A 170 6.11 20.77 -9.18
CA PRO A 170 5.45 19.96 -8.14
C PRO A 170 4.74 18.68 -8.64
N SER A 171 4.47 18.60 -9.94
CA SER A 171 3.75 17.51 -10.60
C SER A 171 4.65 16.56 -11.40
N TRP A 172 5.97 16.73 -11.37
CA TRP A 172 6.95 15.97 -12.16
C TRP A 172 6.78 14.44 -12.07
N LYS A 173 6.48 13.94 -10.87
CA LYS A 173 6.29 12.51 -10.62
C LYS A 173 5.03 11.93 -11.27
N LYS A 174 4.06 12.75 -11.69
CA LYS A 174 2.81 12.27 -12.31
C LYS A 174 3.07 11.48 -13.59
N ALA A 175 4.06 11.88 -14.40
CA ALA A 175 4.43 11.15 -15.61
C ALA A 175 5.01 9.77 -15.27
N ILE A 176 5.90 9.73 -14.27
CA ILE A 176 6.55 8.51 -13.80
C ILE A 176 5.51 7.52 -13.23
N TYR A 177 4.57 8.01 -12.41
CA TYR A 177 3.51 7.17 -11.85
C TYR A 177 2.63 6.53 -12.93
N LYS A 178 2.37 7.25 -14.05
CA LYS A 178 1.61 6.70 -15.18
C LYS A 178 2.36 5.58 -15.90
N VAL A 179 3.69 5.66 -15.98
CA VAL A 179 4.52 4.58 -16.53
C VAL A 179 4.41 3.35 -15.63
N ILE A 180 4.67 3.51 -14.33
CA ILE A 180 4.75 2.39 -13.38
C ILE A 180 3.41 1.69 -13.19
N CYS A 181 2.29 2.43 -13.23
CA CYS A 181 0.95 1.88 -13.15
C CYS A 181 0.66 0.85 -14.27
N LYS A 182 1.30 0.99 -15.44
CA LYS A 182 1.14 0.07 -16.58
C LYS A 182 2.04 -1.16 -16.50
N LEU A 183 2.98 -1.20 -15.54
CA LEU A 183 3.96 -2.28 -15.39
C LEU A 183 3.54 -3.33 -14.36
N ASP A 184 2.39 -3.15 -13.71
CA ASP A 184 1.84 -4.11 -12.75
C ASP A 184 1.58 -5.46 -13.44
N SER A 185 1.96 -6.53 -12.74
CA SER A 185 1.80 -7.90 -13.20
C SER A 185 0.68 -8.58 -12.41
N GLU A 186 0.20 -9.71 -12.92
CA GLU A 186 -0.77 -10.52 -12.18
C GLU A 186 -0.15 -11.06 -10.89
N VAL A 187 -0.93 -11.01 -9.81
CA VAL A 187 -0.53 -11.58 -8.52
C VAL A 187 -0.73 -13.09 -8.58
N PRO A 188 0.27 -13.93 -8.21
CA PRO A 188 0.13 -15.38 -8.23
C PRO A 188 -1.03 -15.91 -7.39
N GLU A 189 -1.65 -17.01 -7.82
CA GLU A 189 -2.85 -17.55 -7.19
C GLU A 189 -2.63 -18.05 -5.75
N ILE A 190 -1.40 -18.42 -5.39
CA ILE A 190 -1.01 -18.79 -4.02
C ILE A 190 -1.41 -17.71 -3.01
N PHE A 191 -1.38 -16.43 -3.40
CA PHE A 191 -1.81 -15.32 -2.57
C PHE A 191 -3.32 -15.30 -2.30
N ARG A 192 -4.15 -16.11 -2.96
CA ARG A 192 -5.57 -16.23 -2.58
C ARG A 192 -5.75 -17.10 -1.33
N SER A 193 -4.81 -18.01 -1.07
CA SER A 193 -4.85 -18.86 0.12
C SER A 193 -4.64 -18.02 1.40
N PRO A 194 -5.44 -18.25 2.47
CA PRO A 194 -5.14 -17.73 3.80
C PRO A 194 -3.80 -18.25 4.34
N ASN A 195 -3.38 -19.43 3.88
CA ASN A 195 -2.14 -20.10 4.29
C ASN A 195 -0.95 -19.81 3.36
N CYS A 196 -1.10 -18.84 2.44
CA CYS A 196 -0.06 -18.52 1.44
C CYS A 196 1.35 -18.33 2.03
N LEU A 197 1.48 -17.75 3.21
CA LEU A 197 2.78 -17.53 3.86
C LEU A 197 3.45 -18.81 4.33
N GLN A 198 2.70 -19.90 4.56
CA GLN A 198 3.25 -21.21 4.88
C GLN A 198 3.62 -21.95 3.59
N GLU A 199 2.77 -21.85 2.56
CA GLU A 199 3.01 -22.48 1.25
C GLU A 199 4.26 -21.88 0.56
N LEU A 200 4.50 -20.58 0.70
CA LEU A 200 5.70 -19.90 0.18
C LEU A 200 7.02 -20.31 0.84
N LEU A 201 6.99 -20.97 2.00
CA LEU A 201 8.18 -21.48 2.68
C LEU A 201 8.53 -22.92 2.27
N HIS A 202 7.66 -23.58 1.48
CA HIS A 202 7.78 -24.98 1.08
C HIS A 202 8.06 -25.18 -0.42
N GLU A 203 8.22 -24.09 -1.18
CA GLU A 203 8.76 -24.06 -2.55
C GLU A 203 10.20 -23.57 -2.54
#